data_AF-A0A699YUF3-F1
#
_entry.id   AF-A0A699YUF3-F1
#
_cell.length_a   1.000
_cell.length_b   1.000
_cell.length_c   1.000
_cell.angle_alpha   90.00
_cell.angle_beta   90.00
_cell.angle_gamma   90.00
#
_symmetry.space_group_name_H-M   'P 1'
#
loop_
_entity.id
_entity.type
_entity.pdbx_description
1 polymer ?
#
loop_
_entity_poly.entity_id
_entity_poly.type
_entity_poly.pdbx_seq_one_letter_code
_entity_poly.pdbx_strand_id
1 'polypeptide(L)' 'MHIVLSFSPVGDAFRERLRKFPSLVNCTTIDWFTRWPNDALATVATSFLSSLNGLEQ' A
#
# COMPACT_ATOMS: atom_id res chain seq x y z
N MET A 1 12.02 11.03 14.50
CA MET A 1 12.19 10.73 13.07
C MET A 1 11.39 9.48 12.76
N HIS A 2 10.40 9.56 11.87
CA HIS A 2 9.61 8.41 11.43
C HIS A 2 9.89 8.18 9.95
N ILE A 3 10.29 6.97 9.59
CA ILE A 3 10.62 6.58 8.21
C ILE A 3 9.69 5.43 7.83
N VAL A 4 9.08 5.53 6.64
CA VAL A 4 8.26 4.48 6.06
C VAL A 4 8.95 3.99 4.80
N LEU A 5 9.06 2.67 4.67
CA LEU A 5 9.70 2.00 3.54
C LEU A 5 8.68 1.10 2.86
N SER A 6 8.53 1.23 1.54
CA SER A 6 7.61 0.42 0.75
C SER A 6 8.39 -0.59 -0.10
N PHE A 7 8.02 -1.86 0.01
CA PHE A 7 8.64 -2.95 -0.74
C PHE A 7 7.59 -3.77 -1.47
N SER A 8 7.93 -4.23 -2.67
CA SER A 8 7.12 -5.24 -3.35
C SER A 8 7.49 -6.63 -2.81
N PRO A 9 6.51 -7.46 -2.40
CA PRO A 9 6.76 -8.84 -2.01
C PRO A 9 6.98 -9.77 -3.21
N VAL A 10 6.89 -9.25 -4.45
CA VAL A 10 7.05 -10.03 -5.67
C VAL A 10 8.52 -10.39 -5.89
N GLY A 11 8.81 -11.68 -6.01
CA GLY A 11 10.15 -12.22 -6.25
C GLY A 11 11.01 -12.33 -4.99
N ASP A 12 12.30 -12.67 -5.17
CA ASP A 12 13.20 -13.00 -4.06
C ASP A 12 13.92 -11.81 -3.42
N ALA A 13 13.95 -10.67 -4.10
CA ALA A 13 14.73 -9.51 -3.68
C ALA A 13 14.31 -9.00 -2.28
N PHE A 14 13.01 -8.99 -1.96
CA PHE A 14 12.53 -8.60 -0.63
C PHE A 14 13.01 -9.59 0.44
N ARG A 15 12.88 -10.90 0.17
CA ARG A 15 13.32 -11.97 1.08
C ARG A 15 14.83 -11.92 1.32
N GLU A 16 15.63 -11.59 0.31
CA GLU A 16 17.07 -11.42 0.44
C GLU A 16 17.44 -10.19 1.27
N ARG A 17 16.73 -9.06 1.08
CA ARG A 17 16.96 -7.85 1.90
C ARG A 17 16.63 -8.07 3.36
N LEU A 18 15.52 -8.76 3.67
CA LEU A 18 15.18 -9.09 5.06
C LEU A 18 16.25 -9.97 5.73
N ARG A 19 16.86 -10.91 4.98
CA ARG A 19 17.98 -11.73 5.48
C ARG A 19 19.26 -10.93 5.70
N LYS A 20 19.54 -9.94 4.86
CA LYS A 20 20.71 -9.05 4.98
C LYS A 20 20.55 -8.00 6.09
N PHE A 21 19.33 -7.59 6.40
CA PHE A 21 19.01 -6.51 7.34
C PHE A 21 17.92 -6.91 8.35
N PRO A 22 18.27 -7.64 9.43
CA PRO A 22 17.28 -8.17 10.37
C PRO A 22 16.51 -7.08 11.16
N SER A 23 17.05 -5.86 11.25
CA SER A 23 16.36 -4.72 11.88
C SER A 23 15.07 -4.31 11.15
N LEU A 24 14.92 -4.63 9.86
CA LEU A 24 13.69 -4.42 9.09
C LEU A 24 12.53 -5.32 9.53
N VAL A 25 12.79 -6.31 10.38
CA VAL A 25 11.74 -7.16 10.97
C VAL A 25 11.62 -6.87 12.46
N ASN A 26 12.74 -6.68 13.14
CA ASN A 26 12.76 -6.53 14.61
C ASN A 26 12.47 -5.11 15.10
N CYS A 27 12.74 -4.07 14.31
CA CYS A 27 12.68 -2.67 14.74
C CYS A 27 11.65 -1.83 13.96
N THR A 28 10.92 -2.43 13.03
CA THR A 28 9.89 -1.75 12.22
C THR A 28 8.59 -2.54 12.24
N THR A 29 7.47 -1.84 12.19
CA THR A 29 6.15 -2.46 12.00
C THR A 29 5.96 -2.81 10.53
N ILE A 30 5.64 -4.07 10.24
CA ILE A 30 5.32 -4.52 8.89
C ILE A 30 3.82 -4.37 8.67
N ASP A 31 3.45 -3.56 7.67
CA ASP A 31 2.08 -3.39 7.22
C ASP A 31 1.91 -4.02 5.82
N TRP A 32 0.92 -4.89 5.67
CA TRP A 32 0.72 -5.67 4.46
C TRP A 32 -0.39 -5.08 3.61
N PHE A 33 -0.04 -4.58 2.42
CA PHE A 33 -0.99 -4.06 1.45
C PHE A 33 -1.54 -5.19 0.59
N THR A 34 -2.75 -5.63 0.91
CA THR A 34 -3.49 -6.60 0.11
C THR A 34 -4.27 -5.91 -1.01
N ARG A 35 -4.79 -6.70 -1.95
CA ARG A 35 -5.68 -6.17 -2.98
C ARG A 35 -6.91 -5.57 -2.33
N TRP A 36 -7.36 -4.45 -2.87
CA TRP A 36 -8.60 -3.83 -2.42
C TRP A 36 -9.80 -4.76 -2.63
N PRO A 37 -10.75 -4.81 -1.69
CA PRO A 37 -12.01 -5.49 -1.90
C PRO A 37 -12.81 -4.77 -2.99
N ASN A 38 -13.65 -5.51 -3.72
CA ASN A 38 -14.48 -4.96 -4.79
C ASN A 38 -15.36 -3.79 -4.33
N ASP A 39 -15.86 -3.85 -3.10
CA ASP A 39 -16.67 -2.79 -2.50
C ASP A 39 -15.89 -1.48 -2.37
N ALA A 40 -14.67 -1.53 -1.82
CA ALA A 40 -13.80 -0.35 -1.70
C ALA A 40 -13.45 0.25 -3.07
N LEU A 41 -13.21 -0.60 -4.08
CA LEU A 41 -12.99 -0.15 -5.46
C LEU A 41 -14.22 0.57 -6.02
N ALA A 42 -15.43 0.03 -5.80
CA ALA A 42 -16.67 0.65 -6.25
C ALA A 42 -16.97 1.97 -5.54
N THR A 43 -16.74 2.05 -4.21
CA THR A 43 -16.90 3.28 -3.44
C THR A 43 -15.96 4.38 -3.93
N VAL A 44 -14.69 4.05 -4.18
CA VAL A 44 -13.72 5.04 -4.67
C VAL A 44 -14.03 5.47 -6.09
N ALA A 45 -14.42 4.55 -6.98
CA ALA A 45 -14.88 4.92 -8.32
C ALA A 45 -16.10 5.85 -8.27
N THR A 46 -17.08 5.55 -7.42
CA THR A 46 -18.30 6.37 -7.26
C THR A 46 -17.97 7.75 -6.68
N SER A 47 -17.14 7.82 -5.64
CA SER A 47 -16.70 9.08 -5.03
C SER A 47 -15.93 9.94 -6.03
N PHE A 48 -15.02 9.33 -6.79
CA PHE A 48 -14.23 10.00 -7.82
C PHE A 48 -15.11 10.56 -8.94
N LEU A 49 -16.04 9.77 -9.48
CA LEU A 49 -16.96 10.21 -10.54
C LEU A 49 -17.94 11.29 -10.06
N SER A 50 -18.47 11.16 -8.85
CA SER A 50 -19.33 12.18 -8.23
C SER A 50 -18.60 13.52 -8.10
N SER A 51 -17.33 13.49 -7.69
CA SER A 51 -16.50 14.69 -7.60
C SER A 51 -16.26 15.36 -8.96
N LEU A 52 -16.20 14.60 -10.06
CA LEU A 52 -16.05 15.17 -11.41
C LEU A 52 -17.34 15.81 -11.90
N ASN A 53 -18.48 15.14 -11.71
CA ASN A 53 -19.80 15.66 -12.09
C ASN A 53 -20.19 16.91 -11.28
N GLY A 54 -19.60 17.12 -10.09
CA GLY A 54 -19.77 18.32 -9.27
C GLY A 54 -18.94 19.55 -9.70
N LEU A 55 -18.01 19.40 -10.66
CA LEU A 55 -17.22 20.50 -11.23
C LEU A 55 -17.85 21.12 -12.49
N GLU A 56 -19.02 20.61 -12.93
CA GLU A 56 -19.83 21.17 -14.02
C GLU A 56 -20.95 22.11 -13.50
N GLN A 57 -20.68 22.89 -12.45
CA GLN A 57 -21.51 24.02 -12.02
C GLN A 57 -20.71 25.31 -11.98
#